data_AF-A0A1S7QQG1-F1
#
_entry.id   AF-A0A1S7QQG1-F1
#
_cell.length_a   1.000
_cell.length_b   1.000
_cell.length_c   1.000
_cell.angle_alpha   90.00
_cell.angle_beta   90.00
_cell.angle_gamma   90.00
#
_symmetry.space_group_name_H-M   'P 1'
#
loop_
_entity.id
_entity.type
_entity.pdbx_description
1 polymer ?
#
loop_
_entity_poly.entity_id
_entity_poly.type
_entity_poly.pdbx_seq_one_letter_code
_entity_poly.pdbx_strand_id
1 'polypeptide(L)'
;MATSMTETPRDLAVLLSEANGYLSREVLTIASGAGKLLAGTVLGKVTASNKYVASPNASVVGKEGAETAIAILGYEVDATSTDVKAVCITNDAEVKNPMLVFDASVDDATKRAAKLTQLRAVTIKAR
;
A
#
# COMPACT_ATOMS: atom_id res chain seq x y z
N MET A 1 31.09 -6.86 13.21
CA MET A 1 29.74 -6.27 13.07
C MET A 1 28.77 -7.41 12.86
N ALA A 2 27.75 -7.57 13.71
CA ALA A 2 26.74 -8.61 13.51
C ALA A 2 25.86 -8.21 12.31
N THR A 3 25.81 -9.04 11.28
CA THR A 3 24.86 -8.90 10.17
C THR A 3 23.49 -9.33 10.66
N SER A 4 22.66 -8.38 11.07
CA SER A 4 21.24 -8.63 11.36
C SER A 4 20.50 -8.88 10.05
N MET A 5 19.90 -10.06 9.90
CA MET A 5 18.98 -10.35 8.81
C MET A 5 17.56 -10.03 9.29
N THR A 6 16.92 -9.04 8.68
CA THR A 6 15.53 -8.68 8.98
C THR A 6 14.63 -9.39 7.97
N GLU A 7 13.69 -10.22 8.45
CA GLU A 7 12.65 -10.80 7.59
C GLU A 7 11.71 -9.68 7.12
N THR A 8 11.60 -9.48 5.81
CA THR A 8 10.62 -8.57 5.22
C THR A 8 9.23 -9.23 5.19
N PRO A 9 8.14 -8.43 5.15
CA PRO A 9 6.80 -8.99 5.00
C PRO A 9 6.73 -9.88 3.76
N ARG A 10 6.30 -11.14 3.96
CA ARG A 10 6.10 -12.08 2.86
C ARG A 10 4.95 -11.63 1.95
N ASP A 11 5.06 -11.93 0.67
CA ASP A 11 4.03 -11.63 -0.32
C ASP A 11 2.66 -12.13 0.12
N LEU A 12 1.65 -11.26 -0.01
CA LEU A 12 0.26 -11.49 0.39
C LEU A 12 0.04 -11.91 1.85
N ALA A 13 1.06 -11.90 2.72
CA ALA A 13 0.88 -12.28 4.12
C ALA A 13 -0.11 -11.36 4.85
N VAL A 14 -0.21 -10.12 4.39
CA VAL A 14 -1.16 -9.09 4.85
C VAL A 14 -2.62 -9.49 4.65
N LEU A 15 -2.91 -10.38 3.70
CA LEU A 15 -4.28 -10.79 3.38
C LEU A 15 -4.81 -11.76 4.46
N LEU A 16 -6.01 -11.47 4.95
CA LEU A 16 -6.76 -12.36 5.84
C LEU A 16 -7.87 -13.10 5.09
N SER A 17 -8.61 -12.38 4.25
CA SER A 17 -9.66 -12.91 3.39
C SER A 17 -9.88 -11.98 2.19
N GLU A 18 -10.33 -12.52 1.06
CA GLU A 18 -10.67 -11.74 -0.13
C GLU A 18 -11.95 -12.28 -0.77
N ALA A 19 -12.57 -11.47 -1.63
CA ALA A 19 -13.71 -11.88 -2.43
C ALA A 19 -13.34 -13.02 -3.39
N ASN A 20 -14.37 -13.72 -3.89
CA ASN A 20 -14.16 -14.89 -4.74
C ASN A 20 -13.41 -14.55 -6.03
N GLY A 21 -12.50 -15.43 -6.43
CA GLY A 21 -11.67 -15.27 -7.62
C GLY A 21 -10.69 -14.10 -7.50
N TYR A 22 -10.72 -13.19 -8.48
CA TYR A 22 -9.80 -12.06 -8.59
C TYR A 22 -10.48 -10.71 -8.35
N LEU A 23 -11.70 -10.69 -7.82
CA LEU A 23 -12.49 -9.45 -7.66
C LEU A 23 -11.80 -8.41 -6.79
N SER A 24 -11.02 -8.84 -5.79
CA SER A 24 -10.28 -7.97 -4.89
C SER A 24 -8.92 -7.53 -5.43
N ARG A 25 -8.45 -8.13 -6.53
CA ARG A 25 -7.07 -7.99 -7.02
C ARG A 25 -7.04 -7.26 -8.35
N GLU A 26 -6.23 -6.21 -8.41
CA GLU A 26 -5.99 -5.46 -9.64
C GLU A 26 -4.49 -5.26 -9.87
N VAL A 27 -4.09 -5.20 -11.15
CA VAL A 27 -2.73 -4.85 -11.53
C VAL A 27 -2.64 -3.33 -11.60
N LEU A 28 -1.98 -2.73 -10.60
CA LEU A 28 -1.76 -1.29 -10.53
C LEU A 28 -0.34 -0.95 -11.00
N THR A 29 -0.16 0.29 -11.48
CA THR A 29 1.17 0.80 -11.85
C THR A 29 1.74 1.63 -10.70
N ILE A 30 2.83 1.17 -10.12
CA ILE A 30 3.61 1.90 -9.12
C ILE A 30 4.52 2.89 -9.85
N ALA A 31 4.51 4.15 -9.42
CA ALA A 31 5.27 5.20 -10.08
C ALA A 31 6.78 5.03 -9.89
N SER A 32 7.55 5.33 -10.94
CA SER A 32 8.99 5.51 -10.83
C SER A 32 9.35 6.53 -9.74
N GLY A 33 10.42 6.28 -9.00
CA GLY A 33 10.85 7.10 -7.86
C GLY A 33 10.10 6.81 -6.55
N ALA A 34 9.20 5.81 -6.52
CA ALA A 34 8.59 5.35 -5.27
C ALA A 34 9.55 4.51 -4.40
N GLY A 35 10.66 4.04 -4.98
CA GLY A 35 11.65 3.21 -4.31
C GLY A 35 11.21 1.75 -4.19
N LYS A 36 11.81 1.05 -3.21
CA LYS A 36 11.45 -0.32 -2.86
C LYS A 36 10.26 -0.32 -1.90
N LEU A 37 9.12 -0.83 -2.36
CA LEU A 37 7.91 -0.94 -1.56
C LEU A 37 7.70 -2.39 -1.13
N LEU A 38 7.54 -2.60 0.17
CA LEU A 38 7.32 -3.92 0.76
C LEU A 38 5.89 -4.41 0.52
N ALA A 39 5.69 -5.73 0.49
CA ALA A 39 4.35 -6.30 0.53
C ALA A 39 3.57 -5.77 1.76
N GLY A 40 2.27 -5.49 1.57
CA GLY A 40 1.43 -4.86 2.59
C GLY A 40 1.52 -3.34 2.66
N THR A 41 2.28 -2.68 1.77
CA THR A 41 2.35 -1.22 1.72
C THR A 41 0.98 -0.63 1.38
N VAL A 42 0.53 0.35 2.18
CA VAL A 42 -0.68 1.12 1.92
C VAL A 42 -0.41 2.15 0.83
N LEU A 43 -1.16 2.06 -0.27
CA LEU A 43 -0.97 2.85 -1.47
C LEU A 43 -2.05 3.92 -1.63
N GLY A 44 -1.66 5.05 -2.19
CA GLY A 44 -2.54 6.08 -2.71
C GLY A 44 -2.24 6.39 -4.17
N LYS A 45 -3.21 6.97 -4.87
CA LYS A 45 -3.12 7.28 -6.29
C LYS A 45 -2.77 8.73 -6.50
N VAL A 46 -1.73 8.99 -7.29
CA VAL A 46 -1.37 10.32 -7.76
C VAL A 46 -2.35 10.73 -8.86
N THR A 47 -3.04 11.86 -8.65
CA THR A 47 -4.12 12.32 -9.53
C THR A 47 -3.59 12.68 -10.93
N ALA A 48 -2.42 13.33 -11.00
CA ALA A 48 -1.82 13.78 -12.25
C ALA A 48 -1.39 12.62 -13.16
N SER A 49 -0.80 11.56 -12.59
CA SER A 49 -0.21 10.46 -13.36
C SER A 49 -1.07 9.20 -13.41
N ASN A 50 -2.11 9.10 -12.57
CA ASN A 50 -2.89 7.89 -12.31
C ASN A 50 -2.08 6.68 -11.80
N LYS A 51 -0.86 6.91 -11.31
CA LYS A 51 0.03 5.88 -10.75
C LYS A 51 -0.03 5.87 -9.24
N TYR A 52 0.48 4.82 -8.64
CA TYR A 52 0.38 4.56 -7.20
C TYR A 52 1.74 4.72 -6.51
N VAL A 53 1.70 5.23 -5.30
CA VAL A 53 2.86 5.38 -4.40
C VAL A 53 2.42 5.07 -2.97
N ALA A 54 3.36 4.87 -2.04
CA ALA A 54 3.04 4.78 -0.62
C ALA A 54 2.24 6.01 -0.18
N SER A 55 1.19 5.82 0.62
CA SER A 55 0.23 6.87 0.94
C SER A 55 0.72 7.76 2.10
N PRO A 56 1.22 8.99 1.85
CA PRO A 56 1.72 9.87 2.91
C PRO A 56 0.57 10.41 3.78
N ASN A 57 0.86 10.88 4.99
CA ASN A 57 -0.17 11.41 5.89
C ASN A 57 -0.90 12.64 5.33
N ALA A 58 -0.21 13.45 4.52
CA ALA A 58 -0.71 14.67 3.91
C ALA A 58 -0.24 14.75 2.46
N SER A 59 -0.86 15.64 1.69
CA SER A 59 -0.50 15.87 0.29
C SER A 59 0.96 16.32 0.18
N VAL A 60 1.68 15.75 -0.78
CA VAL A 60 3.09 16.07 -1.06
C VAL A 60 3.19 16.59 -2.49
N VAL A 61 3.96 17.66 -2.69
CA VAL A 61 4.17 18.26 -4.01
C VAL A 61 4.65 17.20 -5.02
N GLY A 62 3.94 17.07 -6.13
CA GLY A 62 4.19 16.08 -7.19
C GLY A 62 3.59 14.69 -6.94
N LYS A 63 2.87 14.50 -5.83
CA LYS A 63 2.16 13.27 -5.46
C LYS A 63 0.73 13.55 -5.00
N GLU A 64 0.11 14.62 -5.47
CA GLU A 64 -1.20 15.08 -5.04
C GLU A 64 -2.28 14.00 -5.28
N GLY A 65 -3.06 13.70 -4.25
CA GLY A 65 -4.06 12.63 -4.21
C GLY A 65 -3.56 11.35 -3.54
N ALA A 66 -2.24 11.12 -3.49
CA ALA A 66 -1.69 9.90 -2.89
C ALA A 66 -1.88 9.85 -1.37
N GLU A 67 -2.20 10.96 -0.72
CA GLU A 67 -2.54 11.03 0.71
C GLU A 67 -3.82 10.28 1.07
N THR A 68 -4.62 9.85 0.10
CA THR A 68 -5.77 8.98 0.34
C THR A 68 -5.37 7.52 0.11
N ALA A 69 -5.45 6.70 1.15
CA ALA A 69 -5.21 5.27 1.05
C ALA A 69 -6.37 4.56 0.34
N ILE A 70 -6.10 3.94 -0.79
CA ILE A 70 -7.12 3.28 -1.62
C ILE A 70 -6.73 1.87 -2.08
N ALA A 71 -5.52 1.41 -1.81
CA ALA A 71 -5.07 0.08 -2.19
C ALA A 71 -3.97 -0.43 -1.25
N ILE A 72 -3.71 -1.74 -1.30
CA ILE A 72 -2.60 -2.38 -0.58
C ILE A 72 -1.75 -3.16 -1.57
N LEU A 73 -0.44 -2.98 -1.51
CA LEU A 73 0.51 -3.71 -2.33
C LEU A 73 0.55 -5.19 -1.94
N GLY A 74 0.31 -6.11 -2.89
CA GLY A 74 0.30 -7.54 -2.63
C GLY A 74 1.69 -8.17 -2.61
N TYR A 75 2.59 -7.67 -3.44
CA TYR A 75 3.94 -8.22 -3.66
C TYR A 75 4.99 -7.13 -3.57
N GLU A 76 6.16 -7.43 -3.02
CA GLU A 76 7.27 -6.47 -2.99
C GLU A 76 7.65 -6.03 -4.41
N VAL A 77 7.88 -4.73 -4.60
CA VAL A 77 8.33 -4.17 -5.88
C VAL A 77 9.39 -3.11 -5.71
N ASP A 78 10.31 -3.06 -6.68
CA ASP A 78 11.31 -2.01 -6.80
C ASP A 78 10.96 -1.07 -7.96
N ALA A 79 10.33 0.07 -7.64
CA ALA A 79 10.00 1.13 -8.58
C ALA A 79 10.97 2.32 -8.46
N THR A 80 12.26 2.05 -8.19
CA THR A 80 13.27 3.11 -8.00
C THR A 80 13.50 3.92 -9.29
N SER A 81 13.58 3.27 -10.44
CA SER A 81 13.99 3.92 -11.70
C SER A 81 12.96 3.84 -12.82
N THR A 82 11.98 2.94 -12.72
CA THR A 82 10.94 2.74 -13.74
C THR A 82 9.60 2.50 -13.09
N ASP A 83 8.53 2.74 -13.84
CA ASP A 83 7.19 2.33 -13.42
C ASP A 83 7.11 0.80 -13.39
N VAL A 84 6.47 0.25 -12.35
CA VAL A 84 6.37 -1.20 -12.16
C VAL A 84 4.90 -1.58 -12.00
N LYS A 85 4.47 -2.61 -12.73
CA LYS A 85 3.15 -3.20 -12.55
C LYS A 85 3.18 -4.19 -11.39
N ALA A 86 2.27 -4.03 -10.45
CA ALA A 86 2.19 -4.86 -9.26
C ALA A 86 0.75 -5.29 -9.00
N VAL A 87 0.56 -6.53 -8.56
CA VAL A 87 -0.74 -6.99 -8.08
C VAL A 87 -1.00 -6.35 -6.72
N CYS A 88 -2.13 -5.67 -6.61
CA CYS A 88 -2.56 -4.96 -5.42
C CYS A 88 -3.97 -5.43 -5.03
N ILE A 89 -4.29 -5.27 -3.75
CA ILE A 89 -5.63 -5.45 -3.22
C ILE A 89 -6.33 -4.10 -3.24
N THR A 90 -7.45 -4.01 -3.97
CA THR A 90 -8.15 -2.73 -4.26
C THR A 90 -9.51 -2.64 -3.60
N ASN A 91 -10.14 -3.77 -3.29
CA ASN A 91 -11.49 -3.82 -2.75
C ASN A 91 -11.82 -5.17 -2.10
N ASP A 92 -12.89 -5.19 -1.32
CA ASP A 92 -13.60 -6.37 -0.79
C ASP A 92 -12.67 -7.42 -0.16
N ALA A 93 -11.79 -6.97 0.73
CA ALA A 93 -10.81 -7.82 1.38
C ALA A 93 -10.71 -7.50 2.86
N GLU A 94 -10.45 -8.51 3.68
CA GLU A 94 -9.98 -8.32 5.05
C GLU A 94 -8.46 -8.48 5.10
N VAL A 95 -7.79 -7.60 5.83
CA VAL A 95 -6.32 -7.58 5.94
C VAL A 95 -5.88 -7.54 7.39
N LYS A 96 -4.70 -8.06 7.69
CA LYS A 96 -4.12 -8.08 9.04
C LYS A 96 -3.50 -6.72 9.31
N ASN A 97 -4.07 -5.97 10.24
CA ASN A 97 -3.57 -4.67 10.68
C ASN A 97 -2.07 -4.67 11.05
N PRO A 98 -1.52 -5.66 11.79
CA PRO A 98 -0.09 -5.64 12.15
C PRO A 98 0.85 -5.87 10.96
N MET A 99 0.34 -6.33 9.81
CA MET A 99 1.13 -6.56 8.59
C MET A 99 1.01 -5.41 7.58
N LEU A 100 0.27 -4.35 7.90
CA LEU A 100 0.21 -3.16 7.07
C LEU A 100 1.49 -2.33 7.23
N VAL A 101 2.11 -2.04 6.09
CA VAL A 101 3.26 -1.13 6.01
C VAL A 101 2.74 0.24 5.60
N PHE A 102 2.98 1.24 6.44
CA PHE A 102 2.57 2.61 6.17
C PHE A 102 3.75 3.44 5.70
N ASP A 103 3.46 4.54 4.99
CA ASP A 103 4.47 5.55 4.69
C ASP A 103 5.09 6.09 5.99
N ALA A 104 6.38 6.47 5.93
CA ALA A 104 7.13 6.93 7.08
C ALA A 104 6.48 8.13 7.80
N SER A 105 5.68 8.94 7.09
CA SER A 105 4.98 10.08 7.68
C SER A 105 3.73 9.71 8.49
N VAL A 106 3.26 8.47 8.40
CA VAL A 106 2.13 7.88 9.15
C VAL A 106 2.68 7.14 10.37
N ASP A 107 3.24 7.91 11.30
CA ASP A 107 4.04 7.44 12.44
C ASP A 107 3.25 7.29 13.75
N ASP A 108 2.04 7.85 13.84
CA ASP A 108 1.19 7.79 15.03
C ASP A 108 -0.15 7.05 14.80
N ALA A 109 -0.82 6.72 15.91
CA ALA A 109 -2.07 5.96 15.90
C ALA A 109 -3.24 6.73 15.25
N THR A 110 -3.28 8.05 15.36
CA THR A 110 -4.33 8.89 14.75
C THR A 110 -4.20 8.87 13.23
N LYS A 111 -2.98 9.05 12.72
CA LYS A 111 -2.70 8.97 11.28
C LYS A 111 -2.99 7.57 10.73
N ARG A 112 -2.58 6.51 11.44
CA ARG A 112 -2.91 5.13 11.06
C ARG A 112 -4.42 4.91 11.02
N ALA A 113 -5.16 5.35 12.03
CA ALA A 113 -6.62 5.23 12.07
C ALA A 113 -7.30 5.98 10.89
N ALA A 114 -6.77 7.13 10.49
CA ALA A 114 -7.23 7.84 9.30
C ALA A 114 -7.04 7.00 8.03
N LYS A 115 -5.87 6.38 7.83
CA LYS A 115 -5.61 5.46 6.71
C LYS A 115 -6.52 4.25 6.71
N LEU A 116 -6.76 3.65 7.88
CA LEU A 116 -7.68 2.53 8.00
C LEU A 116 -9.12 2.92 7.63
N THR A 117 -9.53 4.15 7.96
CA THR A 117 -10.85 4.68 7.58
C THR A 117 -10.96 4.89 6.08
N GLN A 118 -9.90 5.39 5.43
CA GLN A 118 -9.83 5.53 3.98
C GLN A 118 -9.89 4.17 3.27
N LEU A 119 -9.14 3.16 3.76
CA LEU A 119 -9.21 1.79 3.25
C LEU A 119 -10.61 1.19 3.41
N ARG A 120 -11.31 1.47 4.52
CA ARG A 120 -12.70 1.04 4.71
C ARG A 120 -13.65 1.63 3.66
N ALA A 121 -13.40 2.84 3.19
CA ALA A 121 -14.22 3.48 2.16
C ALA A 121 -14.12 2.77 0.79
N VAL A 122 -13.00 2.08 0.53
CA VAL A 122 -12.81 1.19 -0.65
C VAL A 122 -13.07 -0.28 -0.31
N THR A 123 -13.87 -0.55 0.72
CA THR A 123 -14.25 -1.90 1.18
C THR A 123 -13.09 -2.81 1.63
N ILE A 124 -11.91 -2.25 1.89
CA ILE A 124 -10.78 -2.97 2.50
C ILE A 124 -10.83 -2.86 4.02
N LYS A 125 -10.86 -4.01 4.67
CA LYS A 125 -11.11 -4.15 6.09
C LYS A 125 -9.90 -4.67 6.89
N ALA A 126 -9.06 -3.79 7.41
CA ALA A 126 -8.08 -4.13 8.44
C ALA A 126 -8.71 -4.71 9.73
N ARG A 127 -8.10 -5.80 10.22
CA ARG A 127 -8.43 -6.61 11.40
C ARG A 127 -7.23 -6.75 12.33
#